data_AF-A0A8F5GUI8-F1
#
_entry.id   AF-A0A8F5GUI8-F1
#
_cell.length_a   1.000
_cell.length_b   1.000
_cell.length_c   1.000
_cell.angle_alpha   90.00
_cell.angle_beta   90.00
_cell.angle_gamma   90.00
#
_symmetry.space_group_name_H-M   'P 1'
#
loop_
_entity.id
_entity.type
_entity.pdbx_description
1 polymer ?
#
loop_
_entity_poly.entity_id
_entity_poly.type
_entity_poly.pdbx_seq_one_letter_code
_entity_poly.pdbx_strand_id
1 'polypeptide(L)'
;MISTQIPKSMIKRTSVFYTLGEGIIISADIQSKSRKDVVHYTRIVLDPLSLKVVKSSCDCEGYTFRRHCWHIETLKQLLNDIKVRNEIEKAREEMMAIEEDIASWGR
;
A
#
# COMPACT_ATOMS: atom_id res chain seq x y z
N MET A 1 26.72 24.08 3.69
CA MET A 1 25.56 23.40 4.32
C MET A 1 24.58 23.02 3.23
N ILE A 2 24.52 21.74 2.86
CA ILE A 2 23.41 21.22 2.05
C ILE A 2 22.24 21.11 3.00
N SER A 3 21.24 21.96 2.84
CA SER A 3 19.95 21.85 3.52
C SER A 3 19.30 20.57 3.02
N THR A 4 19.52 19.47 3.74
CA THR A 4 18.77 18.23 3.55
C THR A 4 17.35 18.55 3.98
N GLN A 5 16.54 19.03 3.04
CA GLN A 5 15.12 19.26 3.25
C GLN A 5 14.50 17.90 3.62
N ILE A 6 14.31 17.66 4.91
CA ILE A 6 13.55 16.52 5.39
C ILE A 6 12.16 16.66 4.78
N PRO A 7 11.65 15.68 4.02
CA PRO A 7 10.32 15.78 3.44
C PRO A 7 9.33 16.04 4.58
N LYS A 8 8.57 17.14 4.51
CA LYS A 8 7.53 17.49 5.48
C LYS A 8 6.42 16.42 5.57
N SER A 9 6.37 15.53 4.57
CA SER A 9 5.46 14.39 4.54
C SER A 9 5.84 13.34 5.58
N MET A 10 4.84 12.87 6.33
CA MET A 10 4.96 11.72 7.22
C MET A 10 5.16 10.43 6.42
N ILE A 11 4.78 10.40 5.15
CA ILE A 11 4.99 9.26 4.25
C ILE A 11 6.36 9.43 3.58
N LYS A 12 7.26 8.49 3.83
CA LYS A 12 8.65 8.52 3.34
C LYS A 12 8.81 7.80 2.01
N ARG A 13 8.03 6.73 1.80
CA ARG A 13 8.01 5.95 0.57
C ARG A 13 6.62 5.36 0.39
N THR A 14 6.19 5.25 -0.86
CA THR A 14 5.00 4.50 -1.27
C THR A 14 5.39 3.58 -2.42
N SER A 15 4.79 2.40 -2.50
CA SER A 15 4.98 1.47 -3.61
C SER A 15 3.71 0.68 -3.84
N VAL A 16 3.30 0.57 -5.10
CA VAL A 16 2.16 -0.21 -5.57
C VAL A 16 2.69 -1.36 -6.42
N PHE A 17 2.26 -2.58 -6.12
CA PHE A 17 2.63 -3.80 -6.85
C PHE A 17 1.52 -4.85 -6.68
N TYR A 18 1.66 -6.03 -7.27
CA TYR A 18 0.69 -7.10 -7.13
C TYR A 18 1.35 -8.47 -6.95
N THR A 19 0.58 -9.44 -6.47
CA THR A 19 0.94 -10.86 -6.45
C THR A 19 -0.27 -11.69 -6.87
N LEU A 20 -0.05 -12.72 -7.69
CA LEU A 20 -1.08 -13.59 -8.30
C LEU A 20 -1.83 -14.52 -7.31
N GLY A 21 -1.99 -14.09 -6.06
CA GLY A 21 -2.65 -14.86 -5.00
C GLY A 21 -3.07 -14.02 -3.80
N GLU A 22 -2.51 -12.82 -3.62
CA GLU A 22 -3.01 -11.87 -2.61
C GLU A 22 -3.82 -10.72 -3.22
N GLY A 23 -3.50 -10.29 -4.45
CA GLY A 23 -4.08 -9.12 -5.10
C GLY A 23 -3.10 -7.94 -5.19
N ILE A 24 -3.64 -6.73 -5.26
CA ILE A 24 -2.85 -5.50 -5.44
C ILE A 24 -2.42 -5.00 -4.06
N ILE A 25 -1.12 -4.83 -3.86
CA ILE A 25 -0.51 -4.44 -2.61
C ILE A 25 -0.05 -2.99 -2.73
N ILE A 26 -0.54 -2.16 -1.80
CA ILE A 26 -0.05 -0.80 -1.60
C ILE A 26 0.71 -0.83 -0.28
N SER A 27 1.98 -0.45 -0.34
CA SER A 27 2.84 -0.36 0.83
C SER A 27 3.39 1.05 0.97
N ALA A 28 3.58 1.48 2.21
CA ALA A 28 4.19 2.75 2.53
C ALA A 28 4.97 2.70 3.84
N ASP A 29 6.07 3.44 3.85
CA ASP A 29 6.85 3.72 5.06
C ASP A 29 6.32 5.01 5.68
N ILE A 30 5.61 4.90 6.80
CA ILE A 30 4.92 6.02 7.45
C ILE A 30 5.58 6.33 8.79
N GLN A 31 6.05 7.56 8.94
CA GLN A 31 6.66 8.08 10.17
C GLN A 31 5.64 8.10 11.31
N SER A 32 6.09 7.68 12.49
CA SER A 32 5.27 7.71 13.70
C SER A 32 4.90 9.14 14.08
N LYS A 33 3.65 9.32 14.55
CA LYS A 33 3.16 10.59 15.09
C LYS A 33 3.89 11.01 16.36
N SER A 34 4.23 10.05 17.21
CA SER A 34 4.78 10.31 18.55
C SER A 34 6.31 10.32 18.57
N ARG A 35 6.96 9.66 17.61
CA ARG A 35 8.42 9.51 17.56
C ARG A 35 8.94 9.79 16.15
N LYS A 36 9.69 10.88 15.98
CA LYS A 36 10.15 11.34 14.66
C LYS A 36 11.23 10.42 14.06
N ASP A 37 11.94 9.68 14.87
CA ASP A 37 12.99 8.74 14.50
C ASP A 37 12.44 7.35 14.11
N VAL A 38 11.15 7.11 14.31
CA VAL A 38 10.52 5.82 14.03
C VAL A 38 9.65 5.90 12.78
N VAL A 39 9.81 4.90 11.90
CA VAL A 39 9.02 4.72 10.68
C VAL A 39 8.44 3.31 10.71
N HIS A 40 7.18 3.20 10.30
CA HIS A 40 6.39 1.99 10.35
C HIS A 40 6.07 1.51 8.94
N TYR A 41 6.43 0.27 8.63
CA TYR A 41 6.03 -0.37 7.39
C TYR A 41 4.54 -0.69 7.46
N THR A 42 3.79 -0.14 6.52
CA THR A 42 2.33 -0.20 6.47
C THR A 42 1.92 -0.71 5.10
N ARG A 43 1.08 -1.74 5.03
CA ARG A 43 0.54 -2.26 3.77
C ARG A 43 -0.96 -2.47 3.84
N ILE A 44 -1.60 -2.29 2.69
CA ILE A 44 -2.98 -2.70 2.45
C ILE A 44 -3.01 -3.53 1.16
N VAL A 45 -3.94 -4.47 1.12
CA VAL A 45 -4.16 -5.32 -0.05
C VAL A 45 -5.56 -5.04 -0.56
N LEU A 46 -5.66 -4.74 -1.85
CA LEU A 46 -6.91 -4.56 -2.57
C LEU A 46 -7.24 -5.82 -3.35
N ASP A 47 -8.52 -6.16 -3.32
CA ASP A 47 -9.08 -7.12 -4.25
C ASP A 47 -9.06 -6.54 -5.67
N PRO A 48 -8.46 -7.21 -6.66
CA PRO A 48 -8.31 -6.67 -8.03
C PRO A 48 -9.63 -6.43 -8.76
N LEU A 49 -10.71 -7.10 -8.34
CA LEU A 49 -12.03 -6.99 -9.00
C LEU A 49 -12.84 -5.83 -8.42
N SER A 50 -12.94 -5.75 -7.09
CA SER A 50 -13.75 -4.75 -6.39
C SER A 50 -12.97 -3.52 -5.93
N LEU A 51 -11.63 -3.56 -5.96
CA LEU A 51 -10.70 -2.56 -5.42
C LEU A 51 -10.94 -2.22 -3.94
N LYS A 52 -11.64 -3.10 -3.22
CA LYS A 52 -11.86 -2.95 -1.78
C LYS A 52 -10.65 -3.48 -1.00
N VAL A 53 -10.34 -2.83 0.11
CA VAL A 53 -9.31 -3.29 1.05
C VAL A 53 -9.77 -4.60 1.68
N VAL A 54 -9.04 -5.69 1.41
CA VAL A 54 -9.31 -7.04 1.96
C VAL A 54 -8.38 -7.40 3.10
N LYS A 55 -7.15 -6.87 3.09
CA LYS A 55 -6.17 -7.05 4.17
C LYS A 55 -5.45 -5.75 4.46
N SER A 56 -5.02 -5.61 5.69
CA SER A 56 -4.17 -4.50 6.12
C SER A 56 -3.11 -5.05 7.07
N SER A 57 -1.95 -4.41 7.16
CA SER A 57 -0.99 -4.68 8.23
C SER A 57 -0.10 -3.46 8.46
N CYS A 58 0.29 -3.26 9.72
CA CYS A 58 1.27 -2.27 10.12
C CYS A 58 2.11 -2.86 11.26
N ASP A 59 3.41 -2.60 11.27
CA ASP A 59 4.34 -3.09 12.30
C ASP A 59 4.27 -2.31 13.64
N CYS A 60 3.46 -1.25 13.71
CA CYS A 60 3.31 -0.48 14.95
C CYS A 60 2.53 -1.25 16.03
N GLU A 61 2.86 -0.98 17.28
CA GLU A 61 2.21 -1.59 18.45
C GLU A 61 0.68 -1.46 18.43
N GLY A 62 0.17 -0.28 18.03
CA GLY A 62 -1.27 -0.05 17.95
C GLY A 62 -1.98 -1.03 17.02
N TYR A 63 -1.35 -1.38 15.90
CA TYR A 63 -1.90 -2.37 14.98
C TYR A 63 -1.76 -3.79 15.53
N THR A 64 -0.61 -4.14 16.10
CA THR A 64 -0.38 -5.45 16.69
C THR A 64 -1.40 -5.78 17.78
N PHE A 65 -1.70 -4.84 18.68
CA PHE A 65 -2.59 -5.08 19.82
C PHE A 65 -4.07 -4.83 19.52
N ARG A 66 -4.40 -3.91 18.61
CA ARG A 66 -5.81 -3.49 18.39
C ARG A 66 -6.30 -3.69 16.96
N ARG A 67 -5.44 -4.17 16.05
CA ARG A 67 -5.71 -4.30 14.60
C ARG A 67 -6.16 -3.00 13.92
N HIS A 68 -5.90 -1.87 14.58
CA HIS A 68 -6.27 -0.54 14.12
C HIS A 68 -5.17 0.44 14.51
N CYS A 69 -4.65 1.19 13.55
CA CYS A 69 -3.68 2.23 13.80
C CYS A 69 -3.86 3.39 12.83
N TRP A 70 -3.32 4.55 13.21
CA TRP A 70 -3.39 5.74 12.36
C TRP A 70 -2.66 5.56 11.02
N HIS A 71 -1.57 4.80 10.96
CA HIS A 71 -0.81 4.59 9.72
C HIS A 71 -1.65 3.90 8.63
N ILE A 72 -2.46 2.91 8.99
CA ILE A 72 -3.39 2.24 8.05
C ILE A 72 -4.41 3.23 7.52
N GLU A 73 -4.98 4.08 8.38
CA GLU A 73 -5.95 5.10 7.96
C GLU A 73 -5.31 6.15 7.05
N THR A 74 -4.06 6.54 7.33
CA THR A 74 -3.28 7.40 6.42
C THR A 74 -3.05 6.74 5.06
N LEU A 75 -2.72 5.45 5.04
CA LEU A 75 -2.53 4.72 3.79
C LEU A 75 -3.84 4.58 2.99
N LYS A 76 -4.97 4.37 3.66
CA LYS A 76 -6.30 4.38 3.01
C LYS A 76 -6.63 5.75 2.41
N GLN A 77 -6.26 6.85 3.08
CA GLN A 77 -6.45 8.20 2.53
C GLN A 77 -5.64 8.42 1.25
N LEU A 78 -4.44 7.83 1.16
CA LEU A 78 -3.61 7.89 -0.06
C LEU A 78 -4.23 7.18 -1.26
N LEU A 79 -5.16 6.25 -1.06
CA LEU A 79 -5.92 5.66 -2.18
C LEU A 79 -6.76 6.69 -2.95
N ASN A 80 -6.98 7.88 -2.38
CA ASN A 80 -7.66 8.97 -3.08
C ASN A 80 -6.71 9.85 -3.90
N ASP A 81 -5.39 9.70 -3.74
CA ASP A 81 -4.41 10.39 -4.57
C ASP A 81 -4.47 9.84 -6.00
N ILE A 82 -4.58 10.73 -6.98
CA ILE A 82 -4.69 10.41 -8.40
C ILE A 82 -3.48 9.58 -8.86
N LYS A 83 -2.27 9.89 -8.36
CA LYS A 83 -1.05 9.16 -8.76
C LYS A 83 -1.11 7.70 -8.29
N VAL A 84 -1.49 7.49 -7.03
CA VAL A 84 -1.61 6.14 -6.45
C VAL A 84 -2.72 5.36 -7.15
N ARG A 85 -3.85 6.00 -7.47
CA ARG A 85 -4.92 5.36 -8.26
C ARG A 85 -4.45 4.90 -9.62
N ASN A 86 -3.72 5.73 -10.36
CA ASN A 86 -3.20 5.36 -11.67
C ASN A 86 -2.24 4.17 -11.59
N GLU A 87 -1.39 4.13 -10.56
CA GLU A 87 -0.51 2.97 -10.32
C GLU A 87 -1.29 1.70 -9.95
N ILE A 88 -2.38 1.83 -9.18
CA ILE A 88 -3.27 0.71 -8.85
C ILE A 88 -3.94 0.15 -10.09
N GLU A 89 -4.52 0.99 -10.95
CA GLU A 89 -5.17 0.53 -12.18
C GLU A 89 -4.17 -0.14 -13.12
N LYS A 90 -2.96 0.43 -13.26
CA LYS A 90 -1.89 -0.21 -14.04
C LYS A 90 -1.54 -1.59 -13.48
N ALA A 91 -1.33 -1.70 -12.17
CA ALA A 91 -1.05 -2.97 -11.51
C ALA A 91 -2.18 -3.99 -11.68
N ARG A 92 -3.43 -3.52 -11.67
CA ARG A 92 -4.63 -4.33 -11.91
C ARG A 92 -4.66 -4.89 -13.33
N GLU A 93 -4.49 -4.03 -14.33
CA GLU A 93 -4.52 -4.43 -15.75
C GLU A 93 -3.42 -5.45 -16.05
N GLU A 94 -2.19 -5.19 -15.58
CA GLU A 94 -1.06 -6.12 -15.73
C GLU A 94 -1.36 -7.47 -15.07
N MET A 95 -1.91 -7.46 -13.85
CA MET A 95 -2.23 -8.69 -13.13
C MET A 95 -3.32 -9.50 -13.83
N MET A 96 -4.40 -8.84 -14.26
CA MET A 96 -5.52 -9.51 -14.94
C MET A 96 -5.08 -10.12 -16.27
N ALA A 97 -4.24 -9.41 -17.04
CA ALA A 97 -3.69 -9.95 -18.28
C ALA A 97 -2.87 -11.24 -18.06
N ILE A 98 -2.09 -11.29 -16.97
CA ILE A 98 -1.33 -12.49 -16.60
C ILE A 98 -2.25 -13.62 -16.14
N GLU A 99 -3.27 -13.33 -15.33
CA GLU A 99 -4.24 -14.35 -14.89
C GLU A 99 -5.02 -14.93 -16.07
N GLU A 100 -5.41 -14.11 -17.05
CA GLU A 100 -6.06 -14.56 -18.28
C GLU A 100 -5.16 -15.45 -19.14
N ASP A 101 -3.88 -15.09 -19.28
CA ASP A 101 -2.89 -15.91 -19.98
C ASP A 101 -2.72 -17.28 -19.31
N ILE A 102 -2.53 -17.30 -17.98
CA ILE A 102 -2.42 -18.55 -17.20
C ILE A 102 -3.68 -19.42 -17.36
N ALA A 103 -4.86 -18.81 -17.28
CA ALA A 103 -6.13 -19.51 -17.46
C ALA A 103 -6.30 -20.09 -18.88
N SER A 104 -5.61 -19.55 -19.88
CA SER A 104 -5.62 -20.05 -21.25
C SER A 104 -4.80 -21.34 -21.44
N TRP A 105 -3.78 -21.59 -20.60
CA TRP A 105 -2.89 -22.76 -20.75
C TRP A 105 -3.55 -24.11 -20.43
N GLY A 106 -4.71 -24.08 -19.75
CA GLY A 106 -5.51 -25.28 -19.45
C GLY A 106 -6.57 -25.61 -20.51
N ARG A 107 -6.63 -24.87 -21.61
CA ARG A 107 -7.56 -25.10 -22.73
C ARG A 107 -6.94 -25.90 -23.87
#